data_AF-A0A8T5E9V6-F1
#
_entry.id   AF-A0A8T5E9V6-F1
#
_cell.length_a   1.000
_cell.length_b   1.000
_cell.length_c   1.000
_cell.angle_alpha   90.00
_cell.angle_beta   90.00
_cell.angle_gamma   90.00
#
_symmetry.space_group_name_H-M   'P 1'
#
loop_
_entity.id
_entity.type
_entity.pdbx_description
1 polymer ?
#
loop_
_entity_poly.entity_id
_entity_poly.type
_entity_poly.pdbx_seq_one_letter_code
_entity_poly.pdbx_strand_id
1 'polypeptide(L)'
;MSLNVLEDLKEVYKLIYKLLIFPESDWKTKIYASTAMAYLINPYDVIPEAEKGSEGYIDDLYLCLLVLKDLSLYRKDLIEIANDNRLDIQEFVEQKLIICKNELCEKTKLIEKVSGYDSLERFDIRNSQVDSKISSQLEQNSTILGTIAFFYDELLNVQKTYEERRGMNKRGPPIRKGLGRKMDLPYAYHHTFLELKESNLFFDLNRVCLQFNKSEELKLKIDSNNSTEDLFMNYEDNLKNFNEDVEYYKIIKFAHPLFKTLCNISNDSDCSWQIKHEINSALAYFSLVDDVIDDTIESGLGYVDDIFVASFVLFDIAEKDFHLLNRNLDSGLSITTIKNLFERSSEIIDNDLSQIINLLGLRGLMSFFDLNQPNNTNVCIISNHGSNYKKILNSLIKLYFVPELSFDKKSNISEYIKEINKSLSGDQLLKLNKFIEIAENSCYNKNIQQEFENKEHEEIRLLILKHKILSS
;
A
#
# COMPACT_ATOMS: atom_id res chain seq x y z
N MET A 1 12.38 14.26 -27.98
CA MET A 1 11.01 14.63 -27.54
C MET A 1 11.08 16.02 -26.91
N SER A 2 10.10 16.90 -27.13
CA SER A 2 9.94 18.13 -26.34
C SER A 2 9.23 17.81 -25.01
N LEU A 3 9.44 18.63 -23.98
CA LEU A 3 8.74 18.52 -22.70
C LEU A 3 7.35 19.17 -22.83
N ASN A 4 6.31 18.47 -22.42
CA ASN A 4 4.99 19.05 -22.19
C ASN A 4 4.63 18.70 -20.75
N VAL A 5 5.05 19.55 -19.81
CA VAL A 5 5.07 19.25 -18.37
C VAL A 5 3.74 18.68 -17.89
N LEU A 6 2.62 19.33 -18.22
CA LEU A 6 1.30 18.89 -17.76
C LEU A 6 0.85 17.56 -18.38
N GLU A 7 1.08 17.34 -19.67
CA GLU A 7 0.66 16.10 -20.33
C GLU A 7 1.54 14.93 -19.88
N ASP A 8 2.85 15.15 -19.81
CA ASP A 8 3.80 14.16 -19.31
C ASP A 8 3.50 13.82 -17.83
N LEU A 9 3.19 14.83 -17.00
CA LEU A 9 2.82 14.63 -15.60
C LEU A 9 1.51 13.87 -15.46
N LYS A 10 0.47 14.18 -16.25
CA LYS A 10 -0.78 13.41 -16.26
C LYS A 10 -0.56 11.93 -16.54
N GLU A 11 0.30 11.62 -17.50
CA GLU A 11 0.58 10.22 -17.85
C GLU A 11 1.35 9.50 -16.73
N VAL A 12 2.39 10.13 -16.16
CA VAL A 12 3.15 9.53 -15.06
C VAL A 12 2.30 9.42 -13.79
N TYR A 13 1.50 10.44 -13.48
CA TYR A 13 0.60 10.45 -12.34
C TYR A 13 -0.39 9.28 -12.40
N LYS A 14 -1.03 9.04 -13.55
CA LYS A 14 -1.94 7.89 -13.72
C LYS A 14 -1.27 6.57 -13.38
N LEU A 15 0.01 6.41 -13.74
CA LEU A 15 0.77 5.21 -13.40
C LEU A 15 1.03 5.11 -11.89
N ILE A 16 1.51 6.19 -11.28
CA ILE A 16 1.79 6.25 -9.83
C ILE A 16 0.51 6.01 -9.03
N TYR A 17 -0.58 6.65 -9.42
CA TYR A 17 -1.91 6.47 -8.83
C TYR A 17 -2.35 5.01 -8.89
N LYS A 18 -2.30 4.38 -10.08
CA LYS A 18 -2.59 2.95 -10.24
C LYS A 18 -1.72 2.10 -9.31
N LEU A 19 -0.41 2.37 -9.25
CA LEU A 19 0.49 1.66 -8.35
C LEU A 19 0.15 1.86 -6.87
N LEU A 20 -0.37 3.02 -6.46
CA LEU A 20 -0.83 3.23 -5.09
C LEU A 20 -2.08 2.38 -4.79
N ILE A 21 -3.08 2.41 -5.66
CA ILE A 21 -4.37 1.75 -5.41
C ILE A 21 -4.38 0.24 -5.71
N PHE A 22 -3.43 -0.26 -6.51
CA PHE A 22 -3.34 -1.67 -6.83
C PHE A 22 -3.18 -2.51 -5.54
N PRO A 23 -4.05 -3.52 -5.33
CA PRO A 23 -3.94 -4.38 -4.16
C PRO A 23 -2.69 -5.28 -4.20
N GLU A 24 -1.97 -5.33 -5.31
CA GLU A 24 -0.74 -6.11 -5.46
C GLU A 24 0.53 -5.33 -5.16
N SER A 25 0.40 -4.02 -4.97
CA SER A 25 1.47 -3.18 -4.48
C SER A 25 1.77 -3.51 -3.03
N ASP A 26 3.02 -3.89 -2.77
CA ASP A 26 3.49 -3.99 -1.39
C ASP A 26 3.56 -2.61 -0.73
N TRP A 27 3.71 -2.63 0.59
CA TRP A 27 3.79 -1.41 1.38
C TRP A 27 4.90 -0.47 0.88
N LYS A 28 6.06 -0.99 0.45
CA LYS A 28 7.16 -0.18 -0.07
C LYS A 28 6.78 0.54 -1.36
N THR A 29 6.15 -0.17 -2.29
CA THR A 29 5.63 0.41 -3.55
C THR A 29 4.65 1.52 -3.24
N LYS A 30 3.79 1.33 -2.24
CA LYS A 30 2.84 2.34 -1.76
C LYS A 30 3.58 3.54 -1.16
N ILE A 31 4.61 3.37 -0.34
CA ILE A 31 5.42 4.50 0.18
C ILE A 31 6.11 5.30 -0.93
N TYR A 32 6.65 4.64 -1.94
CA TYR A 32 7.23 5.30 -3.10
C TYR A 32 6.17 6.13 -3.84
N ALA A 33 5.01 5.54 -4.13
CA ALA A 33 3.90 6.23 -4.78
C ALA A 33 3.39 7.41 -3.93
N SER A 34 3.17 7.20 -2.63
CA SER A 34 2.76 8.23 -1.68
C SER A 34 3.73 9.40 -1.62
N THR A 35 5.05 9.15 -1.75
CA THR A 35 6.06 10.22 -1.77
C THR A 35 5.86 11.17 -2.95
N ALA A 36 5.56 10.65 -4.14
CA ALA A 36 5.27 11.48 -5.31
C ALA A 36 3.91 12.19 -5.18
N MET A 37 2.87 11.45 -4.76
CA MET A 37 1.51 11.96 -4.61
C MET A 37 1.39 13.08 -3.56
N ALA A 38 2.10 12.93 -2.44
CA ALA A 38 2.10 13.92 -1.36
C ALA A 38 2.77 15.24 -1.77
N TYR A 39 3.81 15.16 -2.59
CA TYR A 39 4.52 16.35 -3.06
C TYR A 39 3.64 17.18 -3.97
N LEU A 40 2.90 16.53 -4.89
CA LEU A 40 2.00 17.17 -5.85
C LEU A 40 0.92 18.05 -5.21
N ILE A 41 0.49 17.72 -3.98
CA ILE A 41 -0.54 18.51 -3.29
C ILE A 41 0.02 19.42 -2.20
N ASN A 42 1.33 19.38 -1.94
CA ASN A 42 1.93 20.14 -0.85
C ASN A 42 2.15 21.60 -1.30
N PRO A 43 1.48 22.60 -0.69
CA PRO A 43 1.58 24.00 -1.13
C PRO A 43 2.93 24.68 -0.81
N TYR A 44 3.87 23.92 -0.24
CA TYR A 44 5.21 24.38 0.14
C TYR A 44 6.31 23.61 -0.61
N ASP A 45 5.99 23.12 -1.80
CA ASP A 45 6.91 22.53 -2.75
C ASP A 45 7.99 23.55 -3.21
N VAL A 46 8.92 23.10 -4.07
CA VAL A 46 10.12 23.90 -4.38
C VAL A 46 9.84 24.94 -5.47
N ILE A 47 8.81 24.72 -6.27
CA ILE A 47 8.39 25.59 -7.37
C ILE A 47 6.87 25.78 -7.34
N PRO A 48 6.36 26.66 -6.46
CA PRO A 48 4.93 26.84 -6.28
C PRO A 48 4.22 27.21 -7.58
N GLU A 49 3.15 26.50 -7.89
CA GLU A 49 2.42 26.68 -9.15
C GLU A 49 1.64 27.99 -9.15
N ALA A 50 1.29 28.50 -7.97
CA ALA A 50 0.74 29.83 -7.78
C ALA A 50 1.63 30.94 -8.39
N GLU A 51 2.95 30.73 -8.46
CA GLU A 51 3.90 31.70 -9.01
C GLU A 51 4.20 31.50 -10.50
N LYS A 52 4.13 30.25 -10.99
CA LYS A 52 4.63 29.87 -12.33
C LYS A 52 3.59 29.28 -13.28
N GLY A 53 2.36 29.07 -12.85
CA GLY A 53 1.34 28.40 -13.65
C GLY A 53 1.77 26.98 -14.02
N SER A 54 1.56 26.57 -15.27
CA SER A 54 1.87 25.20 -15.74
C SER A 54 3.36 24.81 -15.68
N GLU A 55 4.27 25.79 -15.62
CA GLU A 55 5.71 25.55 -15.44
C GLU A 55 6.10 25.33 -13.98
N GLY A 56 5.16 25.53 -13.03
CA GLY A 56 5.34 25.17 -11.62
C GLY A 56 5.61 23.68 -11.47
N TYR A 57 4.78 22.86 -12.13
CA TYR A 57 4.76 21.39 -12.06
C TYR A 57 6.00 20.62 -12.54
N ILE A 58 7.09 21.30 -12.88
CA ILE A 58 8.27 20.62 -13.41
C ILE A 58 9.03 19.84 -12.34
N ASP A 59 9.02 20.29 -11.09
CA ASP A 59 9.54 19.55 -9.95
C ASP A 59 8.65 18.37 -9.58
N ASP A 60 7.31 18.50 -9.69
CA ASP A 60 6.40 17.35 -9.54
C ASP A 60 6.67 16.28 -10.58
N LEU A 61 6.77 16.68 -11.86
CA LEU A 61 7.10 15.75 -12.94
C LEU A 61 8.47 15.10 -12.69
N TYR A 62 9.47 15.87 -12.28
CA TYR A 62 10.78 15.35 -11.93
C TYR A 62 10.71 14.27 -10.85
N LEU A 63 10.00 14.55 -9.75
CA LEU A 63 9.87 13.62 -8.64
C LEU A 63 9.09 12.36 -9.04
N CYS A 64 7.99 12.53 -9.77
CA CYS A 64 7.19 11.42 -10.28
C CYS A 64 8.03 10.51 -11.19
N LEU A 65 8.85 11.08 -12.06
CA LEU A 65 9.76 10.32 -12.93
C LEU A 65 10.87 9.59 -12.14
N LEU A 66 11.40 10.19 -11.08
CA LEU A 66 12.38 9.54 -10.20
C LEU A 66 11.77 8.32 -9.49
N VAL A 67 10.58 8.49 -8.90
CA VAL A 67 9.84 7.40 -8.26
C VAL A 67 9.53 6.30 -9.27
N LEU A 68 9.03 6.65 -10.45
CA LEU A 68 8.71 5.68 -11.50
C LEU A 68 9.97 4.93 -11.99
N LYS A 69 11.12 5.62 -12.08
CA LYS A 69 12.40 4.98 -12.40
C LYS A 69 12.74 3.89 -11.39
N ASP A 70 12.71 4.20 -10.10
CA ASP A 70 13.09 3.23 -9.07
C ASP A 70 12.09 2.07 -8.99
N LEU A 71 10.80 2.38 -9.10
CA LEU A 71 9.77 1.35 -9.19
C LEU A 71 9.93 0.51 -10.47
N SER A 72 10.42 1.05 -11.59
CA SER A 72 10.64 0.27 -12.83
C SER A 72 11.74 -0.79 -12.66
N LEU A 73 12.71 -0.52 -11.79
CA LEU A 73 13.77 -1.45 -11.43
C LEU A 73 13.28 -2.47 -10.40
N TYR A 74 12.51 -2.01 -9.40
CA TYR A 74 12.04 -2.82 -8.29
C TYR A 74 10.81 -3.69 -8.64
N ARG A 75 9.88 -3.20 -9.47
CA ARG A 75 8.55 -3.76 -9.76
C ARG A 75 8.19 -3.69 -11.24
N LYS A 76 9.14 -4.03 -12.12
CA LYS A 76 8.96 -4.01 -13.59
C LYS A 76 7.61 -4.59 -14.04
N ASP A 77 7.30 -5.81 -13.61
CA ASP A 77 6.08 -6.52 -14.01
C ASP A 77 4.78 -5.83 -13.58
N LEU A 78 4.80 -5.05 -12.50
CA LEU A 78 3.62 -4.33 -12.01
C LEU A 78 3.44 -3.03 -12.80
N ILE A 79 4.53 -2.34 -13.13
CA ILE A 79 4.52 -1.15 -13.99
C ILE A 79 4.01 -1.49 -15.38
N GLU A 80 4.43 -2.62 -15.96
CA GLU A 80 3.93 -3.06 -17.27
C GLU A 80 2.40 -3.26 -17.26
N ILE A 81 1.83 -3.75 -16.16
CA ILE A 81 0.36 -3.82 -15.99
C ILE A 81 -0.23 -2.42 -15.91
N ALA A 82 0.27 -1.59 -15.00
CA ALA A 82 -0.29 -0.26 -14.76
C ALA A 82 -0.26 0.60 -16.04
N ASN A 83 0.79 0.45 -16.85
CA ASN A 83 1.00 1.11 -18.12
C ASN A 83 0.14 0.57 -19.26
N ASP A 84 -0.52 -0.58 -19.10
CA ASP A 84 -1.28 -1.24 -20.16
C ASP A 84 -0.46 -1.40 -21.47
N ASN A 85 0.87 -1.51 -21.38
CA ASN A 85 1.83 -1.50 -22.49
C ASN A 85 1.70 -0.29 -23.46
N ARG A 86 1.32 0.89 -22.97
CA ARG A 86 1.14 2.09 -23.80
C ARG A 86 2.46 2.79 -24.14
N LEU A 87 3.38 2.84 -23.18
CA LEU A 87 4.66 3.55 -23.29
C LEU A 87 5.85 2.60 -23.10
N ASP A 88 6.97 2.85 -23.78
CA ASP A 88 8.26 2.36 -23.33
C ASP A 88 8.67 3.19 -22.10
N ILE A 89 8.37 2.67 -20.91
CA ILE A 89 8.60 3.39 -19.65
C ILE A 89 10.07 3.71 -19.45
N GLN A 90 10.98 2.81 -19.85
CA GLN A 90 12.40 3.03 -19.65
C GLN A 90 12.90 4.18 -20.52
N GLU A 91 12.60 4.15 -21.83
CA GLU A 91 12.99 5.22 -22.74
C GLU A 91 12.32 6.56 -22.34
N PHE A 92 11.03 6.53 -22.00
CA PHE A 92 10.27 7.71 -21.59
C PHE A 92 10.88 8.36 -20.34
N VAL A 93 11.12 7.58 -19.29
CA VAL A 93 11.66 8.09 -18.01
C VAL A 93 13.07 8.63 -18.19
N GLU A 94 13.94 7.91 -18.89
CA GLU A 94 15.33 8.35 -19.13
C GLU A 94 15.37 9.69 -19.89
N GLN A 95 14.61 9.82 -20.97
CA GLN A 95 14.59 11.05 -21.77
C GLN A 95 14.03 12.24 -21.00
N LYS A 96 12.89 12.07 -20.32
CA LYS A 96 12.22 13.17 -19.61
C LYS A 96 13.00 13.60 -18.36
N LEU A 97 13.60 12.67 -17.62
CA LEU A 97 14.46 13.00 -16.48
C LEU A 97 15.66 13.86 -16.88
N ILE A 98 16.30 13.58 -18.03
CA ILE A 98 17.42 14.41 -18.51
C ILE A 98 16.96 15.85 -18.73
N ILE A 99 15.79 16.04 -19.33
CA ILE A 99 15.24 17.38 -19.58
C ILE A 99 14.92 18.08 -18.25
N CYS A 100 14.15 17.44 -17.36
CA CYS A 100 13.82 17.99 -16.04
C CYS A 100 15.08 18.38 -15.25
N LYS A 101 16.12 17.52 -15.24
CA LYS A 101 17.38 17.82 -14.55
C LYS A 101 18.09 19.05 -15.11
N ASN A 102 18.08 19.21 -16.43
CA ASN A 102 18.69 20.37 -17.08
C ASN A 102 17.93 21.66 -16.76
N GLU A 103 16.60 21.60 -16.61
CA GLU A 103 15.79 22.78 -16.28
C GLU A 103 15.84 23.13 -14.78
N LEU A 104 15.82 22.12 -13.91
CA LEU A 104 15.84 22.29 -12.45
C LEU A 104 17.23 22.60 -11.88
N CYS A 105 18.30 22.18 -12.57
CA CYS A 105 19.69 22.36 -12.15
C CYS A 105 19.90 21.97 -10.66
N GLU A 106 20.36 22.91 -9.84
CA GLU A 106 20.68 22.73 -8.41
C GLU A 106 19.45 22.49 -7.53
N LYS A 107 18.22 22.78 -8.01
CA LYS A 107 16.99 22.57 -7.23
C LYS A 107 16.66 21.08 -7.03
N THR A 108 17.18 20.20 -7.88
CA THR A 108 16.94 18.74 -7.82
C THR A 108 17.18 18.15 -6.43
N LYS A 109 18.31 18.47 -5.80
CA LYS A 109 18.63 18.01 -4.43
C LYS A 109 17.68 18.53 -3.36
N LEU A 110 17.19 19.76 -3.54
CA LEU A 110 16.23 20.34 -2.61
C LEU A 110 14.88 19.64 -2.75
N ILE A 111 14.43 19.37 -3.98
CA ILE A 111 13.19 18.62 -4.27
C ILE A 111 13.26 17.23 -3.64
N GLU A 112 14.36 16.51 -3.84
CA GLU A 112 14.57 15.17 -3.30
C GLU A 112 14.54 15.16 -1.75
N LYS A 113 15.09 16.19 -1.10
CA LYS A 113 15.08 16.32 0.37
C LYS A 113 13.72 16.75 0.93
N VAL A 114 13.05 17.70 0.27
CA VAL A 114 11.75 18.23 0.72
C VAL A 114 10.68 17.14 0.59
N SER A 115 10.65 16.42 -0.53
CA SER A 115 9.76 15.27 -0.73
C SER A 115 10.09 14.06 0.16
N GLY A 116 11.34 13.93 0.60
CA GLY A 116 11.83 12.75 1.32
C GLY A 116 12.24 11.59 0.41
N TYR A 117 12.30 11.82 -0.90
CA TYR A 117 12.80 10.85 -1.89
C TYR A 117 14.22 10.38 -1.56
N ASP A 118 15.09 11.28 -1.10
CA ASP A 118 16.48 10.97 -0.71
C ASP A 118 16.62 9.90 0.38
N SER A 119 15.54 9.64 1.12
CA SER A 119 15.48 8.64 2.19
C SER A 119 14.81 7.33 1.78
N LEU A 120 14.25 7.23 0.57
CA LEU A 120 13.59 6.00 0.10
C LEU A 120 14.56 4.81 0.02
N GLU A 121 15.83 5.05 -0.28
CA GLU A 121 16.88 4.02 -0.26
C GLU A 121 17.05 3.35 1.12
N ARG A 122 16.56 3.97 2.20
CA ARG A 122 16.63 3.37 3.55
C ARG A 122 15.67 2.19 3.71
N PHE A 123 14.66 2.09 2.84
CA PHE A 123 13.77 0.93 2.76
C PHE A 123 14.39 -0.22 1.96
N ASP A 124 15.53 -0.01 1.29
CA ASP A 124 16.36 -1.07 0.73
C ASP A 124 17.18 -1.71 1.85
N ILE A 125 16.59 -2.73 2.49
CA ILE A 125 17.28 -3.48 3.55
C ILE A 125 18.58 -4.06 2.98
N ARG A 126 19.72 -3.69 3.58
CA ARG A 126 20.99 -4.39 3.34
C ARG A 126 20.88 -5.78 3.97
N ASN A 127 20.84 -6.82 3.14
CA ASN A 127 20.59 -8.20 3.56
C ASN A 127 21.70 -8.89 4.37
N SER A 128 22.47 -8.20 5.21
CA SER A 128 23.54 -8.82 6.01
C SER A 128 23.06 -9.62 7.23
N GLN A 129 21.76 -9.89 7.40
CA GLN A 129 21.19 -10.51 8.61
C GLN A 129 20.21 -11.68 8.38
N VAL A 130 20.22 -12.32 7.21
CA VAL A 130 19.40 -13.54 7.00
C VAL A 130 20.20 -14.77 7.40
N ASP A 131 19.83 -15.42 8.51
CA ASP A 131 20.37 -16.74 8.89
C ASP A 131 19.48 -17.88 8.37
N SER A 132 19.96 -19.13 8.46
CA SER A 132 19.25 -20.33 7.98
C SER A 132 17.93 -20.61 8.71
N LYS A 133 17.79 -20.17 9.97
CA LYS A 133 16.57 -20.32 10.77
C LYS A 133 15.50 -19.33 10.31
N ILE A 134 15.87 -18.09 9.99
CA ILE A 134 14.97 -17.09 9.40
C ILE A 134 14.48 -17.55 8.03
N SER A 135 15.37 -18.10 7.20
CA SER A 135 15.02 -18.63 5.87
C SER A 135 13.96 -19.74 5.93
N SER A 136 14.13 -20.75 6.81
CA SER A 136 13.14 -21.82 6.97
C SER A 136 11.78 -21.36 7.51
N GLN A 137 11.76 -20.31 8.33
CA GLN A 137 10.53 -19.71 8.84
C GLN A 137 9.79 -18.90 7.76
N LEU A 138 10.55 -18.22 6.89
CA LEU A 138 10.01 -17.49 5.75
C LEU A 138 9.43 -18.44 4.70
N GLU A 139 10.12 -19.54 4.39
CA GLU A 139 9.60 -20.58 3.49
C GLU A 139 8.25 -21.14 4.00
N GLN A 140 8.17 -21.49 5.29
CA GLN A 140 6.92 -21.94 5.91
C GLN A 140 5.80 -20.88 5.84
N ASN A 141 6.13 -19.61 6.02
CA ASN A 141 5.15 -18.53 5.92
C ASN A 141 4.67 -18.35 4.47
N SER A 142 5.55 -18.48 3.48
CA SER A 142 5.20 -18.45 2.06
C SER A 142 4.25 -19.59 1.68
N THR A 143 4.51 -20.81 2.17
CA THR A 143 3.63 -21.95 1.91
C THR A 143 2.25 -21.75 2.54
N ILE A 144 2.17 -21.20 3.75
CA ILE A 144 0.87 -20.84 4.35
C ILE A 144 0.18 -19.74 3.54
N LEU A 145 0.91 -18.70 3.16
CA LEU A 145 0.38 -17.60 2.36
C LEU A 145 -0.23 -18.10 1.05
N GLY A 146 0.49 -18.92 0.29
CA GLY A 146 -0.01 -19.52 -0.94
C GLY A 146 -1.24 -20.40 -0.71
N THR A 147 -1.27 -21.13 0.39
CA THR A 147 -2.44 -21.93 0.78
C THR A 147 -3.66 -21.06 1.11
N ILE A 148 -3.48 -19.96 1.85
CA ILE A 148 -4.55 -19.02 2.15
C ILE A 148 -5.00 -18.30 0.86
N ALA A 149 -4.07 -17.93 -0.02
CA ALA A 149 -4.35 -17.27 -1.29
C ALA A 149 -5.21 -18.14 -2.22
N PHE A 150 -4.93 -19.45 -2.27
CA PHE A 150 -5.79 -20.41 -2.97
C PHE A 150 -7.23 -20.37 -2.46
N PHE A 151 -7.44 -20.43 -1.14
CA PHE A 151 -8.80 -20.36 -0.58
C PHE A 151 -9.45 -18.99 -0.78
N TYR A 152 -8.66 -17.92 -0.71
CA TYR A 152 -9.13 -16.56 -0.94
C TYR A 152 -9.60 -16.36 -2.40
N ASP A 153 -8.90 -16.90 -3.38
CA ASP A 153 -9.34 -16.92 -4.78
C ASP A 153 -10.65 -17.69 -4.97
N GLU A 154 -10.79 -18.84 -4.32
CA GLU A 154 -12.06 -19.60 -4.32
C GLU A 154 -13.20 -18.78 -3.67
N LEU A 155 -12.92 -18.03 -2.59
CA LEU A 155 -13.89 -17.13 -1.95
C LEU A 155 -14.35 -16.00 -2.89
N LEU A 156 -13.41 -15.36 -3.59
CA LEU A 156 -13.69 -14.29 -4.55
C LEU A 156 -14.64 -14.77 -5.65
N ASN A 157 -14.41 -15.99 -6.17
CA ASN A 157 -15.27 -16.59 -7.20
C ASN A 157 -16.69 -16.88 -6.67
N VAL A 158 -16.81 -17.35 -5.42
CA VAL A 158 -18.11 -17.57 -4.76
C VAL A 158 -18.84 -16.24 -4.54
N GLN A 159 -18.14 -15.19 -4.10
CA GLN A 159 -18.73 -13.87 -3.88
C GLN A 159 -19.24 -13.25 -5.17
N LYS A 160 -18.44 -13.27 -6.25
CA LYS A 160 -18.85 -12.77 -7.56
C LYS A 160 -20.13 -13.46 -8.05
N THR A 161 -20.19 -14.78 -7.90
CA THR A 161 -21.39 -15.58 -8.22
C THR A 161 -22.61 -15.19 -7.36
N TYR A 162 -22.38 -14.85 -6.09
CA TYR A 162 -23.45 -14.41 -5.18
C TYR A 162 -23.95 -13.01 -5.52
N GLU A 163 -23.07 -12.06 -5.82
CA GLU A 163 -23.40 -10.68 -6.21
C GLU A 163 -24.14 -10.63 -7.55
N GLU A 164 -23.71 -11.41 -8.54
CA GLU A 164 -24.41 -11.58 -9.83
C GLU A 164 -25.86 -12.07 -9.63
N ARG A 165 -26.07 -13.01 -8.69
CA ARG A 165 -27.42 -13.50 -8.34
C ARG A 165 -28.26 -12.47 -7.56
N ARG A 166 -27.61 -11.61 -6.78
CA ARG A 166 -28.27 -10.53 -6.02
C ARG A 166 -28.71 -9.38 -6.92
N GLY A 167 -27.93 -9.07 -7.96
CA GLY A 167 -28.31 -8.14 -9.03
C GLY A 167 -29.60 -8.54 -9.76
N MET A 168 -29.93 -9.84 -9.78
CA MET A 168 -31.18 -10.37 -10.35
C MET A 168 -32.37 -10.40 -9.36
N ASN A 169 -32.16 -10.26 -8.05
CA ASN A 169 -33.22 -10.36 -7.04
C ASN A 169 -33.11 -9.25 -5.98
N LYS A 170 -33.94 -8.19 -6.11
CA LYS A 170 -34.06 -7.06 -5.17
C LYS A 170 -34.70 -7.39 -3.80
N ARG A 171 -34.47 -8.58 -3.25
CA ARG A 171 -34.87 -8.92 -1.88
C ARG A 171 -33.67 -9.51 -1.15
N GLY A 172 -33.19 -8.77 -0.15
CA GLY A 172 -32.11 -9.22 0.74
C GLY A 172 -32.44 -10.54 1.44
N PRO A 173 -31.43 -11.22 2.00
CA PRO A 173 -31.64 -12.51 2.65
C PRO A 173 -32.63 -12.35 3.83
N PRO A 174 -33.57 -13.29 4.03
CA PRO A 174 -34.49 -13.23 5.15
C PRO A 174 -33.70 -13.45 6.45
N ILE A 175 -33.63 -12.42 7.29
CA ILE A 175 -33.12 -12.53 8.65
C ILE A 175 -34.12 -13.37 9.45
N ARG A 176 -33.88 -14.69 9.57
CA ARG A 176 -34.60 -15.53 10.52
C ARG A 176 -33.83 -15.57 11.84
N LYS A 177 -34.21 -14.68 12.76
CA LYS A 177 -33.86 -14.82 14.18
C LYS A 177 -34.61 -16.03 14.75
N GLY A 178 -33.89 -17.14 14.97
CA GLY A 178 -34.47 -18.34 15.57
C GLY A 178 -33.43 -19.41 15.87
N LEU A 179 -33.05 -19.49 17.15
CA LEU A 179 -32.57 -20.66 17.90
C LEU A 179 -31.84 -21.76 17.12
N GLY A 180 -30.51 -21.78 17.29
CA GLY A 180 -29.68 -22.99 17.27
C GLY A 180 -29.73 -23.82 15.99
N ARG A 181 -28.97 -23.42 14.97
CA ARG A 181 -28.46 -24.29 13.89
C ARG A 181 -27.42 -23.55 13.06
N LYS A 182 -26.48 -24.32 12.50
CA LYS A 182 -25.35 -23.96 11.63
C LYS A 182 -25.50 -22.59 10.95
N MET A 183 -24.52 -21.72 11.20
CA MET A 183 -24.30 -20.47 10.47
C MET A 183 -24.52 -20.73 8.96
N ASP A 184 -25.43 -19.99 8.33
CA ASP A 184 -25.72 -20.16 6.91
C ASP A 184 -24.40 -20.04 6.13
N LEU A 185 -24.07 -21.06 5.33
CA LEU A 185 -22.78 -21.18 4.66
C LEU A 185 -22.38 -19.89 3.90
N PRO A 186 -23.29 -19.18 3.19
CA PRO A 186 -22.98 -17.88 2.57
C PRO A 186 -22.60 -16.77 3.57
N TYR A 187 -23.16 -16.78 4.78
CA TYR A 187 -22.83 -15.82 5.83
C TYR A 187 -21.45 -16.11 6.44
N ALA A 188 -21.12 -17.39 6.64
CA ALA A 188 -19.78 -17.79 7.07
C ALA A 188 -18.70 -17.42 6.02
N TYR A 189 -18.99 -17.65 4.74
CA TYR A 189 -18.13 -17.24 3.63
C TYR A 189 -17.90 -15.73 3.59
N HIS A 190 -18.98 -14.94 3.73
CA HIS A 190 -18.87 -13.48 3.75
C HIS A 190 -18.09 -12.95 4.95
N HIS A 191 -18.31 -13.49 6.14
CA HIS A 191 -17.59 -13.08 7.35
C HIS A 191 -16.09 -13.40 7.27
N THR A 192 -15.72 -14.60 6.83
CA THR A 192 -14.31 -14.96 6.65
C THR A 192 -13.65 -14.13 5.54
N PHE A 193 -14.41 -13.74 4.51
CA PHE A 193 -13.92 -12.82 3.48
C PHE A 193 -13.61 -11.42 4.03
N LEU A 194 -14.49 -10.86 4.87
CA LEU A 194 -14.25 -9.59 5.56
C LEU A 194 -13.03 -9.67 6.49
N GLU A 195 -12.93 -10.72 7.30
CA GLU A 195 -11.76 -10.95 8.16
C GLU A 195 -10.44 -11.01 7.35
N LEU A 196 -10.46 -11.58 6.15
CA LEU A 196 -9.31 -11.62 5.25
C LEU A 196 -8.97 -10.25 4.66
N LYS A 197 -9.98 -9.45 4.29
CA LYS A 197 -9.82 -8.07 3.83
C LYS A 197 -9.18 -7.16 4.88
N GLU A 198 -9.58 -7.34 6.13
CA GLU A 198 -9.06 -6.60 7.27
C GLU A 198 -7.69 -7.14 7.76
N SER A 199 -7.32 -8.33 7.31
CA SER A 199 -6.08 -8.95 7.75
C SER A 199 -4.83 -8.26 7.18
N ASN A 200 -3.70 -8.44 7.87
CA ASN A 200 -2.36 -8.13 7.38
C ASN A 200 -2.03 -8.80 6.03
N LEU A 201 -2.76 -9.84 5.67
CA LEU A 201 -2.43 -10.71 4.55
C LEU A 201 -3.06 -10.21 3.26
N PHE A 202 -4.03 -9.30 3.35
CA PHE A 202 -4.87 -8.92 2.23
C PHE A 202 -4.06 -8.62 0.95
N PHE A 203 -3.00 -7.81 1.03
CA PHE A 203 -2.18 -7.51 -0.15
C PHE A 203 -1.32 -8.66 -0.61
N ASP A 204 -0.69 -9.39 0.31
CA ASP A 204 0.08 -10.57 -0.05
C ASP A 204 -0.81 -11.61 -0.75
N LEU A 205 -2.08 -11.74 -0.32
CA LEU A 205 -3.08 -12.61 -0.95
C LEU A 205 -3.46 -12.12 -2.35
N ASN A 206 -3.80 -10.84 -2.51
CA ASN A 206 -4.14 -10.28 -3.82
C ASN A 206 -2.96 -10.33 -4.78
N ARG A 207 -1.72 -10.10 -4.31
CA ARG A 207 -0.49 -10.24 -5.11
C ARG A 207 -0.33 -11.64 -5.67
N VAL A 208 -0.48 -12.66 -4.82
CA VAL A 208 -0.38 -14.06 -5.24
C VAL A 208 -1.52 -14.39 -6.21
N CYS A 209 -2.76 -13.95 -5.93
CA CYS A 209 -3.90 -14.16 -6.82
C CYS A 209 -3.70 -13.51 -8.20
N LEU A 210 -3.18 -12.29 -8.28
CA LEU A 210 -2.90 -11.63 -9.55
C LEU A 210 -1.85 -12.39 -10.36
N GLN A 211 -0.74 -12.77 -9.75
CA GLN A 211 0.30 -13.53 -10.42
C GLN A 211 -0.24 -14.89 -10.91
N PHE A 212 -1.13 -15.52 -10.13
CA PHE A 212 -1.82 -16.73 -10.53
C PHE A 212 -2.75 -16.46 -11.73
N ASN A 213 -3.58 -15.43 -11.68
CA ASN A 213 -4.51 -15.06 -12.75
C ASN A 213 -3.80 -14.62 -14.04
N LYS A 214 -2.62 -13.99 -13.94
CA LYS A 214 -1.73 -13.72 -15.09
C LYS A 214 -1.27 -15.02 -15.76
N SER A 215 -0.88 -16.01 -14.95
CA SER A 215 -0.45 -17.32 -15.43
C SER A 215 -1.58 -18.18 -16.02
N GLU A 216 -2.82 -17.70 -15.96
CA GLU A 216 -4.06 -18.33 -16.47
C GLU A 216 -4.79 -17.46 -17.54
N GLU A 217 -4.21 -16.34 -18.00
CA GLU A 217 -4.84 -15.36 -18.90
C GLU A 217 -6.18 -14.77 -18.39
N LEU A 218 -6.12 -13.91 -17.37
CA LEU A 218 -7.18 -12.93 -17.11
C LEU A 218 -6.59 -11.50 -17.04
N LYS A 219 -6.83 -10.72 -18.10
CA LYS A 219 -6.62 -9.27 -18.10
C LYS A 219 -7.67 -8.65 -17.17
N LEU A 220 -7.25 -8.18 -16.00
CA LEU A 220 -8.04 -7.25 -15.21
C LEU A 220 -8.19 -5.96 -16.02
N LYS A 221 -9.39 -5.73 -16.56
CA LYS A 221 -9.79 -4.40 -17.03
C LYS A 221 -10.21 -3.60 -15.80
N ILE A 222 -9.34 -2.69 -15.38
CA ILE A 222 -9.77 -1.55 -14.57
C ILE A 222 -10.13 -0.48 -15.59
N ASP A 223 -11.42 -0.44 -15.95
CA ASP A 223 -12.02 0.76 -16.55
C ASP A 223 -12.27 1.72 -15.39
N SER A 224 -11.35 2.65 -15.17
CA SER A 224 -11.67 3.88 -14.45
C SER A 224 -11.57 5.01 -15.47
N ASN A 225 -12.71 5.64 -15.75
CA ASN A 225 -12.75 6.93 -16.43
C ASN A 225 -12.08 7.93 -15.47
N ASN A 226 -10.75 8.00 -15.51
CA ASN A 226 -10.02 8.96 -14.70
C ASN A 226 -10.19 10.34 -15.36
N SER A 227 -11.15 11.12 -14.91
CA SER A 227 -11.14 12.56 -15.13
C SER A 227 -9.98 13.14 -14.32
N THR A 228 -8.76 13.03 -14.84
CA THR A 228 -7.56 13.66 -14.29
C THR A 228 -7.54 15.19 -14.51
N GLU A 229 -8.69 15.78 -14.79
CA GLU A 229 -8.84 17.19 -15.13
C GLU A 229 -8.85 18.07 -13.86
N ASP A 230 -9.27 17.53 -12.72
CA ASP A 230 -9.35 18.25 -11.43
C ASP A 230 -8.10 18.08 -10.54
N LEU A 231 -7.07 17.37 -11.00
CA LEU A 231 -5.84 17.06 -10.24
C LEU A 231 -4.92 18.25 -9.95
N PHE A 232 -5.05 19.32 -10.74
CA PHE A 232 -4.17 20.48 -10.69
C PHE A 232 -4.87 21.69 -10.05
N MET A 233 -5.71 21.41 -9.05
CA MET A 233 -6.41 22.43 -8.26
C MET A 233 -5.65 22.69 -6.97
N ASN A 234 -5.76 23.90 -6.41
CA ASN A 234 -5.22 24.19 -5.09
C ASN A 234 -6.00 23.36 -4.04
N TYR A 235 -5.42 22.22 -3.66
CA TYR A 235 -6.06 21.26 -2.77
C TYR A 235 -6.45 21.89 -1.43
N GLU A 236 -5.61 22.82 -0.93
CA GLU A 236 -5.88 23.57 0.30
C GLU A 236 -7.19 24.37 0.23
N ASP A 237 -7.54 24.93 -0.93
CA ASP A 237 -8.76 25.72 -1.09
C ASP A 237 -10.03 24.86 -1.17
N ASN A 238 -9.91 23.62 -1.64
CA ASN A 238 -11.03 22.67 -1.66
C ASN A 238 -11.44 22.26 -0.24
N LEU A 239 -10.47 22.10 0.67
CA LEU A 239 -10.72 21.72 2.07
C LEU A 239 -11.37 22.82 2.92
N LYS A 240 -11.45 24.07 2.43
CA LYS A 240 -12.00 25.20 3.20
C LYS A 240 -13.53 25.29 3.16
N ASN A 241 -14.20 24.60 2.24
CA ASN A 241 -15.59 24.86 1.88
C ASN A 241 -16.53 23.66 2.08
N PHE A 242 -16.56 23.09 3.28
CA PHE A 242 -17.57 22.08 3.63
C PHE A 242 -18.91 22.74 3.99
N ASN A 243 -20.00 22.16 3.50
CA ASN A 243 -21.35 22.59 3.85
C ASN A 243 -21.64 22.27 5.34
N GLU A 244 -22.07 23.26 6.12
CA GLU A 244 -22.32 23.09 7.56
C GLU A 244 -23.50 22.16 7.88
N ASP A 245 -24.38 21.93 6.91
CA ASP A 245 -25.61 21.15 7.06
C ASP A 245 -25.39 19.62 6.96
N VAL A 246 -24.18 19.16 6.62
CA VAL A 246 -23.90 17.72 6.49
C VAL A 246 -23.71 17.03 7.85
N GLU A 247 -24.11 15.76 7.94
CA GLU A 247 -24.16 14.98 9.18
C GLU A 247 -22.82 14.97 9.94
N TYR A 248 -21.72 14.78 9.21
CA TYR A 248 -20.38 14.68 9.77
C TYR A 248 -19.59 16.00 9.81
N TYR A 249 -20.24 17.15 9.56
CA TYR A 249 -19.59 18.48 9.53
C TYR A 249 -18.67 18.76 10.73
N LYS A 250 -19.08 18.34 11.93
CA LYS A 250 -18.32 18.54 13.18
C LYS A 250 -16.94 17.88 13.17
N ILE A 251 -16.70 16.92 12.28
CA ILE A 251 -15.46 16.18 12.11
C ILE A 251 -14.73 16.70 10.87
N ILE A 252 -15.38 16.69 9.71
CA ILE A 252 -14.74 17.01 8.41
C ILE A 252 -14.26 18.46 8.30
N LYS A 253 -14.85 19.40 9.06
CA LYS A 253 -14.37 20.79 9.12
C LYS A 253 -12.91 20.94 9.59
N PHE A 254 -12.33 19.88 10.16
CA PHE A 254 -10.94 19.85 10.58
C PHE A 254 -9.97 19.37 9.48
N ALA A 255 -10.45 18.98 8.29
CA ALA A 255 -9.59 18.51 7.20
C ALA A 255 -8.52 19.54 6.85
N HIS A 256 -8.91 20.80 6.62
CA HIS A 256 -7.98 21.89 6.31
C HIS A 256 -6.93 22.14 7.42
N PRO A 257 -7.31 22.32 8.71
CA PRO A 257 -6.33 22.44 9.79
C PRO A 257 -5.37 21.24 9.92
N LEU A 258 -5.88 20.01 9.73
CA LEU A 258 -5.07 18.79 9.82
C LEU A 258 -4.07 18.70 8.66
N PHE A 259 -4.54 18.92 7.43
CA PHE A 259 -3.72 18.99 6.23
C PHE A 259 -2.59 20.01 6.38
N LYS A 260 -2.92 21.23 6.83
CA LYS A 260 -1.92 22.29 7.02
C LYS A 260 -0.92 21.95 8.12
N THR A 261 -1.34 21.29 9.20
CA THR A 261 -0.43 20.81 10.24
C THR A 261 0.55 19.77 9.70
N LEU A 262 0.07 18.81 8.89
CA LEU A 262 0.93 17.81 8.22
C LEU A 262 1.98 18.49 7.32
N CYS A 263 1.55 19.44 6.49
CA CYS A 263 2.43 20.23 5.63
C CYS A 263 3.47 21.04 6.43
N ASN A 264 3.05 21.69 7.53
CA ASN A 264 3.96 22.43 8.41
C ASN A 264 5.04 21.52 8.98
N ILE A 265 4.66 20.34 9.51
CA ILE A 265 5.62 19.38 10.07
C ILE A 265 6.57 18.88 8.98
N SER A 266 6.08 18.53 7.78
CA SER A 266 6.93 18.01 6.70
C SER A 266 8.05 18.98 6.27
N ASN A 267 7.79 20.28 6.39
CA ASN A 267 8.73 21.35 6.07
C ASN A 267 9.61 21.78 7.25
N ASP A 268 9.31 21.31 8.46
CA ASP A 268 10.14 21.58 9.62
C ASP A 268 11.50 20.89 9.48
N SER A 269 12.58 21.60 9.81
CA SER A 269 13.94 21.08 9.69
C SER A 269 14.25 19.88 10.59
N ASP A 270 13.52 19.73 11.69
CA ASP A 270 13.69 18.58 12.59
C ASP A 270 12.77 17.41 12.22
N CYS A 271 11.96 17.53 11.17
CA CYS A 271 11.16 16.43 10.68
C CYS A 271 12.07 15.28 10.23
N SER A 272 12.04 14.19 10.99
CA SER A 272 12.76 12.98 10.63
C SER A 272 12.22 12.38 9.33
N TRP A 273 13.05 11.61 8.64
CA TRP A 273 12.64 10.92 7.41
C TRP A 273 11.52 9.89 7.68
N GLN A 274 11.48 9.28 8.88
CA GLN A 274 10.41 8.36 9.25
C GLN A 274 9.05 9.07 9.34
N ILE A 275 9.01 10.18 10.09
CA ILE A 275 7.82 11.03 10.24
C ILE A 275 7.38 11.56 8.87
N LYS A 276 8.35 11.93 8.02
CA LYS A 276 8.07 12.40 6.66
C LYS A 276 7.31 11.37 5.82
N HIS A 277 7.67 10.09 5.86
CA HIS A 277 6.95 9.05 5.11
C HIS A 277 5.57 8.71 5.67
N GLU A 278 5.36 8.87 6.98
CA GLU A 278 4.03 8.80 7.59
C GLU A 278 3.15 9.95 7.11
N ILE A 279 3.69 11.18 7.09
CA ILE A 279 3.01 12.37 6.56
C ILE A 279 2.71 12.21 5.07
N ASN A 280 3.68 11.75 4.26
CA ASN A 280 3.47 11.52 2.83
C ASN A 280 2.34 10.53 2.58
N SER A 281 2.21 9.50 3.42
CA SER A 281 1.09 8.56 3.33
C SER A 281 -0.26 9.23 3.61
N ALA A 282 -0.34 10.10 4.62
CA ALA A 282 -1.56 10.84 4.91
C ALA A 282 -1.92 11.86 3.81
N LEU A 283 -0.94 12.62 3.31
CA LEU A 283 -1.14 13.55 2.21
C LEU A 283 -1.52 12.84 0.92
N ALA A 284 -0.92 11.69 0.63
CA ALA A 284 -1.30 10.90 -0.54
C ALA A 284 -2.75 10.37 -0.48
N TYR A 285 -3.30 10.17 0.73
CA TYR A 285 -4.70 9.77 0.89
C TYR A 285 -5.65 10.89 0.48
N PHE A 286 -5.41 12.11 0.97
CA PHE A 286 -6.17 13.30 0.58
C PHE A 286 -6.25 13.47 -0.96
N SER A 287 -5.21 13.10 -1.72
CA SER A 287 -5.21 13.24 -3.18
C SER A 287 -5.85 12.10 -3.96
N LEU A 288 -6.38 11.07 -3.28
CA LEU A 288 -7.07 9.98 -3.94
C LEU A 288 -8.40 10.44 -4.54
N VAL A 289 -8.74 9.84 -5.68
CA VAL A 289 -10.04 10.06 -6.34
C VAL A 289 -11.00 8.92 -6.00
N ASP A 290 -10.44 7.71 -5.85
CA ASP A 290 -11.16 6.49 -5.48
C ASP A 290 -10.83 6.13 -4.02
N ASP A 291 -11.42 6.88 -3.10
CA ASP A 291 -11.29 6.59 -1.66
C ASP A 291 -11.93 5.26 -1.27
N VAL A 292 -11.54 4.77 -0.10
CA VAL A 292 -12.16 3.55 0.45
C VAL A 292 -13.64 3.82 0.72
N ILE A 293 -13.96 5.03 1.16
CA ILE A 293 -15.31 5.52 1.34
C ILE A 293 -15.57 6.61 0.30
N ASP A 294 -16.60 6.43 -0.53
CA ASP A 294 -16.90 7.33 -1.65
C ASP A 294 -17.22 8.77 -1.18
N ASP A 295 -16.45 9.73 -1.66
CA ASP A 295 -16.58 11.16 -1.39
C ASP A 295 -17.89 11.79 -1.91
N THR A 296 -18.56 11.13 -2.85
CA THR A 296 -19.86 11.58 -3.37
C THR A 296 -21.02 11.35 -2.38
N ILE A 297 -20.76 10.72 -1.24
CA ILE A 297 -21.77 10.50 -0.20
C ILE A 297 -22.21 11.84 0.42
N GLU A 298 -23.45 12.23 0.17
CA GLU A 298 -24.05 13.51 0.63
C GLU A 298 -23.98 13.78 2.15
N SER A 299 -23.79 12.73 2.98
CA SER A 299 -23.63 12.90 4.44
C SER A 299 -22.26 13.47 4.87
N GLY A 300 -21.30 13.55 3.94
CA GLY A 300 -19.90 13.88 4.22
C GLY A 300 -19.13 12.73 4.87
N LEU A 301 -19.61 11.50 4.71
CA LEU A 301 -18.96 10.29 5.26
C LEU A 301 -17.64 9.96 4.56
N GLY A 302 -17.50 10.24 3.26
CA GLY A 302 -16.27 10.04 2.48
C GLY A 302 -15.07 10.64 3.18
N TYR A 303 -15.02 11.97 3.27
CA TYR A 303 -14.07 12.76 4.08
C TYR A 303 -13.81 12.35 5.54
N VAL A 304 -14.54 11.41 6.16
CA VAL A 304 -14.22 10.97 7.54
C VAL A 304 -12.96 10.10 7.57
N ASP A 305 -12.68 9.34 6.52
CA ASP A 305 -11.47 8.52 6.42
C ASP A 305 -10.20 9.39 6.29
N ASP A 306 -10.24 10.49 5.54
CA ASP A 306 -9.19 11.53 5.51
C ASP A 306 -8.84 12.01 6.92
N ILE A 307 -9.87 12.37 7.69
CA ILE A 307 -9.72 12.86 9.07
C ILE A 307 -9.10 11.78 9.94
N PHE A 308 -9.52 10.52 9.77
CA PHE A 308 -8.91 9.39 10.47
C PHE A 308 -7.42 9.25 10.14
N VAL A 309 -7.03 9.19 8.87
CA VAL A 309 -5.63 9.00 8.48
C VAL A 309 -4.77 10.15 8.99
N ALA A 310 -5.21 11.39 8.79
CA ALA A 310 -4.46 12.57 9.21
C ALA A 310 -4.32 12.64 10.73
N SER A 311 -5.41 12.39 11.48
CA SER A 311 -5.37 12.40 12.94
C SER A 311 -4.59 11.23 13.53
N PHE A 312 -4.63 10.05 12.91
CA PHE A 312 -3.81 8.89 13.27
C PHE A 312 -2.32 9.21 13.16
N VAL A 313 -1.87 9.72 12.01
CA VAL A 313 -0.47 10.09 11.79
C VAL A 313 -0.03 11.18 12.75
N LEU A 314 -0.83 12.24 12.94
CA LEU A 314 -0.49 13.31 13.88
C LEU A 314 -0.45 12.82 15.34
N PHE A 315 -1.31 11.87 15.72
CA PHE A 315 -1.29 11.28 17.05
C PHE A 315 -0.03 10.43 17.27
N ASP A 316 0.36 9.62 16.29
CA ASP A 316 1.61 8.84 16.31
C ASP A 316 2.86 9.74 16.38
N ILE A 317 2.87 10.85 15.63
CA ILE A 317 3.91 11.88 15.75
C ILE A 317 3.91 12.50 17.15
N ALA A 318 2.76 12.73 17.77
CA ALA A 318 2.69 13.26 19.14
C ALA A 318 3.38 12.33 20.15
N GLU A 319 3.27 11.01 19.97
CA GLU A 319 3.91 10.00 20.81
C GLU A 319 5.42 9.95 20.60
N LYS A 320 5.89 10.14 19.36
CA LYS A 320 7.32 10.11 18.99
C LYS A 320 8.05 11.42 19.29
N ASP A 321 7.45 12.55 18.92
CA ASP A 321 8.00 13.90 19.06
C ASP A 321 6.89 14.94 19.27
N PHE A 322 6.45 15.03 20.52
CA PHE A 322 5.49 16.04 20.97
C PHE A 322 5.91 17.48 20.63
N HIS A 323 7.21 17.80 20.70
CA HIS A 323 7.69 19.17 20.50
C HIS A 323 7.63 19.58 19.03
N LEU A 324 7.92 18.66 18.11
CA LEU A 324 7.75 18.84 16.67
C LEU A 324 6.27 19.08 16.33
N LEU A 325 5.36 18.26 16.83
CA LEU A 325 3.92 18.47 16.60
C LEU A 325 3.47 19.82 17.15
N ASN A 326 3.73 20.08 18.43
CA ASN A 326 3.14 21.21 19.16
C ASN A 326 3.51 22.59 18.57
N ARG A 327 4.70 22.74 17.96
CA ARG A 327 5.11 24.01 17.34
C ARG A 327 4.56 24.22 15.92
N ASN A 328 4.06 23.16 15.28
CA ASN A 328 3.58 23.16 13.90
C ASN A 328 2.06 23.07 13.77
N LEU A 329 1.33 22.94 14.90
CA LEU A 329 -0.13 22.91 14.93
C LEU A 329 -0.74 24.15 14.28
N ASP A 330 -1.69 23.94 13.37
CA ASP A 330 -2.50 25.03 12.85
C ASP A 330 -3.52 25.54 13.88
N SER A 331 -4.00 26.76 13.67
CA SER A 331 -5.02 27.39 14.49
C SER A 331 -6.29 26.53 14.59
N GLY A 332 -6.79 26.34 15.82
CA GLY A 332 -7.99 25.54 16.07
C GLY A 332 -7.72 24.05 16.32
N LEU A 333 -6.48 23.59 16.17
CA LEU A 333 -6.05 22.27 16.61
C LEU A 333 -5.35 22.32 17.98
N SER A 334 -5.54 21.24 18.71
CA SER A 334 -4.81 20.90 19.92
C SER A 334 -4.60 19.39 19.92
N ILE A 335 -3.67 18.89 20.72
CA ILE A 335 -3.42 17.44 20.83
C ILE A 335 -4.68 16.72 21.33
N THR A 336 -5.44 17.35 22.23
CA THR A 336 -6.74 16.82 22.67
C THR A 336 -7.75 16.80 21.52
N THR A 337 -7.75 17.81 20.66
CA THR A 337 -8.60 17.83 19.45
C THR A 337 -8.21 16.69 18.51
N ILE A 338 -6.92 16.52 18.22
CA ILE A 338 -6.41 15.45 17.33
C ILE A 338 -6.80 14.08 17.86
N LYS A 339 -6.57 13.83 19.15
CA LYS A 339 -6.96 12.57 19.79
C LYS A 339 -8.47 12.31 19.70
N ASN A 340 -9.30 13.32 19.98
CA ASN A 340 -10.75 13.18 19.88
C ASN A 340 -11.21 12.94 18.44
N LEU A 341 -10.55 13.54 17.45
CA LEU A 341 -10.84 13.31 16.04
C LEU A 341 -10.49 11.88 15.67
N PHE A 342 -9.29 11.41 16.03
CA PHE A 342 -8.86 10.03 15.81
C PHE A 342 -9.83 9.01 16.41
N GLU A 343 -10.20 9.17 17.68
CA GLU A 343 -11.14 8.26 18.36
C GLU A 343 -12.50 8.24 17.65
N ARG A 344 -13.06 9.42 17.33
CA ARG A 344 -14.40 9.51 16.74
C ARG A 344 -14.46 9.07 15.28
N SER A 345 -13.46 9.43 14.48
CA SER A 345 -13.41 8.97 13.08
C SER A 345 -13.20 7.46 13.03
N SER A 346 -12.35 6.91 13.92
CA SER A 346 -12.15 5.45 14.02
C SER A 346 -13.43 4.71 14.36
N GLU A 347 -14.24 5.23 15.28
CA GLU A 347 -15.55 4.64 15.63
C GLU A 347 -16.54 4.65 14.46
N ILE A 348 -16.49 5.67 13.60
CA ILE A 348 -17.40 5.81 12.45
C ILE A 348 -17.02 4.83 11.33
N ILE A 349 -15.72 4.68 11.06
CA ILE A 349 -15.19 3.90 9.93
C ILE A 349 -14.61 2.53 10.35
N ASP A 350 -14.97 2.03 11.53
CA ASP A 350 -14.38 0.85 12.20
C ASP A 350 -14.17 -0.35 11.25
N ASN A 351 -15.13 -0.61 10.36
CA ASN A 351 -15.07 -1.72 9.40
C ASN A 351 -14.04 -1.52 8.27
N ASP A 352 -13.69 -0.27 7.95
CA ASP A 352 -12.85 0.11 6.83
C ASP A 352 -11.41 0.50 7.25
N LEU A 353 -11.18 0.70 8.56
CA LEU A 353 -9.89 1.07 9.16
C LEU A 353 -8.70 0.29 8.60
N SER A 354 -8.82 -1.04 8.61
CA SER A 354 -7.74 -1.91 8.16
C SER A 354 -7.46 -1.74 6.68
N GLN A 355 -8.51 -1.53 5.85
CA GLN A 355 -8.37 -1.33 4.41
C GLN A 355 -7.68 0.02 4.12
N ILE A 356 -8.04 1.08 4.83
CA ILE A 356 -7.48 2.43 4.69
C ILE A 356 -5.98 2.44 5.03
N ILE A 357 -5.61 1.96 6.23
CA ILE A 357 -4.21 1.90 6.69
C ILE A 357 -3.36 1.03 5.75
N ASN A 358 -3.97 -0.03 5.22
CA ASN A 358 -3.35 -0.91 4.25
C ASN A 358 -3.15 -0.19 2.91
N LEU A 359 -4.16 0.53 2.38
CA LEU A 359 -4.11 1.18 1.06
C LEU A 359 -2.88 2.07 0.90
N LEU A 360 -2.48 2.72 1.99
CA LEU A 360 -1.33 3.63 2.08
C LEU A 360 0.01 2.95 2.37
N GLY A 361 0.01 1.66 2.70
CA GLY A 361 1.21 0.94 3.14
C GLY A 361 1.67 1.28 4.56
N LEU A 362 0.92 2.10 5.30
CA LEU A 362 1.24 2.56 6.66
C LEU A 362 1.51 1.40 7.62
N ARG A 363 0.73 0.31 7.52
CA ARG A 363 0.95 -0.88 8.36
C ARG A 363 2.34 -1.50 8.20
N GLY A 364 2.79 -1.60 6.95
CA GLY A 364 4.11 -2.13 6.61
C GLY A 364 5.21 -1.17 7.03
N LEU A 365 4.98 0.13 6.85
CA LEU A 365 5.90 1.18 7.27
C LEU A 365 6.14 1.19 8.79
N MET A 366 5.07 1.17 9.59
CA MET A 366 5.18 1.12 11.06
C MET A 366 5.88 -0.16 11.53
N SER A 367 5.51 -1.31 10.94
CA SER A 367 6.16 -2.59 11.24
C SER A 367 7.67 -2.55 10.92
N PHE A 368 8.05 -1.89 9.82
CA PHE A 368 9.45 -1.68 9.46
C PHE A 368 10.19 -0.82 10.48
N PHE A 369 9.57 0.25 10.99
CA PHE A 369 10.18 1.09 12.03
C PHE A 369 10.35 0.34 13.35
N ASP A 370 9.35 -0.44 13.75
CA ASP A 370 9.44 -1.30 14.94
C ASP A 370 10.60 -2.29 14.84
N LEU A 371 10.75 -2.95 13.69
CA LEU A 371 11.84 -3.90 13.44
C LEU A 371 13.23 -3.27 13.51
N ASN A 372 13.37 -2.00 13.11
CA ASN A 372 14.65 -1.31 13.10
C ASN A 372 15.02 -0.66 14.45
N GLN A 373 14.22 -0.85 15.50
CA GLN A 373 14.60 -0.37 16.83
C GLN A 373 15.77 -1.20 17.41
N PRO A 374 16.79 -0.57 18.01
CA PRO A 374 18.03 -1.23 18.45
C PRO A 374 17.85 -2.31 19.53
N ASN A 375 16.66 -2.42 20.14
CA ASN A 375 16.34 -3.41 21.17
C ASN A 375 15.39 -4.52 20.68
N ASN A 376 14.97 -4.50 19.42
CA ASN A 376 14.02 -5.49 18.92
C ASN A 376 14.75 -6.76 18.48
N THR A 377 14.56 -7.85 19.23
CA THR A 377 15.09 -9.15 18.84
C THR A 377 14.23 -9.68 17.69
N ASN A 378 14.77 -9.59 16.47
CA ASN A 378 14.17 -9.93 15.15
C ASN A 378 13.35 -11.24 15.05
N VAL A 379 13.37 -12.10 16.07
CA VAL A 379 12.69 -13.41 16.11
C VAL A 379 11.23 -13.32 16.60
N CYS A 380 10.87 -12.32 17.40
CA CYS A 380 9.53 -12.24 18.00
C CYS A 380 8.43 -11.76 17.03
N ILE A 381 8.76 -10.93 16.03
CA ILE A 381 7.78 -10.37 15.10
C ILE A 381 7.41 -11.40 14.02
N ILE A 382 8.39 -12.09 13.43
CA ILE A 382 8.15 -13.17 12.45
C ILE A 382 7.32 -14.31 13.07
N SER A 383 7.55 -14.64 14.35
CA SER A 383 6.79 -15.68 15.06
C SER A 383 5.36 -15.25 15.40
N ASN A 384 5.10 -13.96 15.67
CA ASN A 384 3.75 -13.43 15.88
C ASN A 384 2.91 -13.42 14.59
N HIS A 385 3.50 -13.08 13.44
CA HIS A 385 2.82 -13.18 12.14
C HIS A 385 2.41 -14.63 11.84
N GLY A 386 3.32 -15.60 12.04
CA GLY A 386 3.05 -17.04 11.91
C GLY A 386 1.83 -17.53 12.70
N SER A 387 1.56 -16.92 13.86
CA SER A 387 0.41 -17.28 14.71
C SER A 387 -0.94 -16.83 14.14
N ASN A 388 -0.99 -15.68 13.46
CA ASN A 388 -2.21 -15.18 12.83
C ASN A 388 -2.48 -15.88 11.50
N TYR A 389 -1.45 -16.15 10.69
CA TYR A 389 -1.53 -17.02 9.51
C TYR A 389 -2.19 -18.37 9.84
N LYS A 390 -1.74 -19.02 10.91
CA LYS A 390 -2.32 -20.29 11.38
C LYS A 390 -3.78 -20.17 11.81
N LYS A 391 -4.17 -19.08 12.48
CA LYS A 391 -5.58 -18.86 12.89
C LYS A 391 -6.49 -18.68 11.69
N ILE A 392 -6.08 -17.88 10.70
CA ILE A 392 -6.83 -17.64 9.47
C ILE A 392 -6.93 -18.94 8.68
N LEU A 393 -5.82 -19.63 8.46
CA LEU A 393 -5.79 -20.93 7.79
C LEU A 393 -6.71 -21.94 8.49
N ASN A 394 -6.69 -22.01 9.83
CA ASN A 394 -7.62 -22.87 10.58
C ASN A 394 -9.09 -22.52 10.37
N SER A 395 -9.41 -21.22 10.23
CA SER A 395 -10.79 -20.77 10.00
C SER A 395 -11.25 -21.13 8.59
N LEU A 396 -10.37 -20.98 7.59
CA LEU A 396 -10.61 -21.40 6.21
C LEU A 396 -10.74 -22.93 6.09
N ILE A 397 -9.87 -23.68 6.77
CA ILE A 397 -9.98 -25.15 6.81
C ILE A 397 -11.32 -25.57 7.39
N LYS A 398 -11.78 -24.98 8.49
CA LYS A 398 -13.10 -25.30 9.07
C LYS A 398 -14.27 -24.94 8.16
N LEU A 399 -14.09 -23.94 7.30
CA LEU A 399 -15.09 -23.48 6.36
C LEU A 399 -15.20 -24.40 5.15
N TYR A 400 -14.05 -24.81 4.59
CA TYR A 400 -13.96 -25.63 3.38
C TYR A 400 -13.92 -27.15 3.64
N PHE A 401 -13.42 -27.56 4.79
CA PHE A 401 -13.24 -28.96 5.19
C PHE A 401 -13.91 -29.21 6.55
N VAL A 402 -14.43 -30.43 6.70
CA VAL A 402 -15.35 -30.85 7.76
C VAL A 402 -14.99 -30.30 9.17
N PRO A 403 -15.96 -29.83 9.98
CA PRO A 403 -15.74 -29.23 11.31
C PRO A 403 -14.93 -30.08 12.32
N GLU A 404 -14.77 -31.37 12.05
CA GLU A 404 -14.05 -32.35 12.89
C GLU A 404 -12.53 -32.22 12.77
N LEU A 405 -12.03 -31.48 11.77
CA LEU A 405 -10.63 -31.08 11.62
C LEU A 405 -10.31 -29.91 12.57
N SER A 406 -10.53 -30.10 13.88
CA SER A 406 -10.10 -29.14 14.89
C SER A 406 -8.62 -29.39 15.22
N PHE A 407 -7.74 -28.65 14.57
CA PHE A 407 -6.30 -28.80 14.79
C PHE A 407 -5.80 -27.92 15.95
N ASP A 408 -4.95 -28.49 16.80
CA ASP A 408 -4.42 -27.84 17.99
C ASP A 408 -3.40 -26.73 17.63
N LYS A 409 -3.19 -25.74 18.50
CA LYS A 409 -2.25 -24.61 18.24
C LYS A 409 -0.79 -25.05 18.06
N LYS A 410 -0.48 -26.31 18.39
CA LYS A 410 0.87 -26.91 18.38
C LYS A 410 1.21 -27.75 17.15
N SER A 411 0.24 -28.06 16.27
CA SER A 411 0.51 -28.92 15.11
C SER A 411 1.47 -28.26 14.11
N ASN A 412 2.26 -29.10 13.41
CA ASN A 412 3.24 -28.65 12.43
C ASN A 412 2.53 -28.26 11.13
N ILE A 413 2.84 -27.08 10.57
CA ILE A 413 2.25 -26.54 9.31
C ILE A 413 2.28 -27.57 8.17
N SER A 414 3.36 -28.35 8.10
CA SER A 414 3.52 -29.42 7.10
C SER A 414 2.48 -30.55 7.21
N GLU A 415 1.93 -30.80 8.40
CA GLU A 415 0.83 -31.75 8.59
C GLU A 415 -0.51 -31.17 8.10
N TYR A 416 -0.75 -29.87 8.32
CA TYR A 416 -1.95 -29.19 7.81
C TYR A 416 -2.04 -29.26 6.30
N ILE A 417 -0.96 -28.90 5.60
CA ILE A 417 -0.91 -28.90 4.14
C ILE A 417 -1.09 -30.33 3.60
N LYS A 418 -0.52 -31.35 4.26
CA LYS A 418 -0.73 -32.75 3.88
C LYS A 418 -2.19 -33.18 3.97
N GLU A 419 -2.91 -32.77 5.02
CA GLU A 419 -4.33 -33.09 5.16
C GLU A 419 -5.19 -32.33 4.14
N ILE A 420 -4.89 -31.05 3.87
CA ILE A 420 -5.56 -30.28 2.80
C ILE A 420 -5.35 -30.96 1.44
N ASN A 421 -4.11 -31.37 1.13
CA ASN A 421 -3.78 -32.03 -0.13
C ASN A 421 -4.55 -33.34 -0.31
N LYS A 422 -4.83 -34.08 0.76
CA LYS A 422 -5.64 -35.32 0.68
C LYS A 422 -7.11 -35.05 0.35
N SER A 423 -7.63 -33.88 0.70
CA SER A 423 -9.04 -33.53 0.51
C SER A 423 -9.34 -32.77 -0.79
N LEU A 424 -8.31 -32.38 -1.54
CA LEU A 424 -8.46 -31.70 -2.84
C LEU A 424 -8.46 -32.69 -4.01
N SER A 425 -9.20 -32.37 -5.07
CA SER A 425 -9.12 -33.09 -6.35
C SER A 425 -7.79 -32.81 -7.08
N GLY A 426 -7.43 -33.64 -8.07
CA GLY A 426 -6.17 -33.50 -8.81
C GLY A 426 -5.93 -32.10 -9.41
N ASP A 427 -6.97 -31.52 -10.00
CA ASP A 427 -6.91 -30.17 -10.59
C ASP A 427 -6.78 -29.07 -9.52
N GLN A 428 -7.49 -29.20 -8.41
CA GLN A 428 -7.37 -28.27 -7.27
C GLN A 428 -6.00 -28.34 -6.61
N LEU A 429 -5.37 -29.52 -6.58
CA LEU A 429 -4.04 -29.73 -6.01
C LEU A 429 -2.96 -29.10 -6.91
N LEU A 430 -3.11 -29.21 -8.23
CA LEU A 430 -2.28 -28.48 -9.20
C LEU A 430 -2.43 -26.96 -9.03
N LYS A 431 -3.67 -26.47 -8.89
CA LYS A 431 -3.97 -25.05 -8.62
C LYS A 431 -3.30 -24.58 -7.33
N LEU A 432 -3.49 -25.28 -6.23
CA LEU A 432 -2.87 -24.98 -4.93
C LEU A 432 -1.34 -24.93 -5.01
N ASN A 433 -0.69 -25.90 -5.64
CA ASN A 433 0.77 -25.92 -5.77
C ASN A 433 1.29 -24.70 -6.53
N LYS A 434 0.56 -24.25 -7.57
CA LYS A 434 0.90 -23.04 -8.33
C LYS A 434 0.76 -21.77 -7.47
N PHE A 435 -0.28 -21.68 -6.64
CA PHE A 435 -0.40 -20.59 -5.64
C PHE A 435 0.76 -20.58 -4.64
N ILE A 436 1.18 -21.76 -4.15
CA ILE A 436 2.33 -21.90 -3.23
C ILE A 436 3.62 -21.46 -3.91
N GLU A 437 3.88 -21.92 -5.14
CA GLU A 437 5.06 -21.54 -5.91
C GLU A 437 5.12 -20.02 -6.13
N ILE A 438 3.99 -19.41 -6.46
CA ILE A 438 3.87 -17.95 -6.64
C ILE A 438 4.11 -17.22 -5.32
N ALA A 439 3.58 -17.71 -4.20
CA ALA A 439 3.82 -17.13 -2.88
C ALA A 439 5.30 -17.24 -2.48
N GLU A 440 5.97 -18.37 -2.76
CA GLU A 440 7.41 -18.55 -2.54
C GLU A 440 8.25 -17.63 -3.41
N ASN A 441 7.85 -17.40 -4.66
CA ASN A 441 8.53 -16.49 -5.58
C ASN A 441 8.29 -15.00 -5.26
N SER A 442 7.13 -14.67 -4.69
CA SER A 442 6.74 -13.28 -4.39
C SER A 442 7.06 -12.84 -2.97
N CYS A 443 7.25 -13.78 -2.03
CA CYS A 443 7.85 -13.48 -0.75
C CYS A 443 9.30 -13.04 -0.96
N TYR A 444 9.68 -12.04 -0.18
CA TYR A 444 10.98 -11.34 -0.11
C TYR A 444 12.23 -12.24 -0.32
N ASN A 445 12.15 -13.54 -0.05
CA ASN A 445 13.21 -14.55 -0.20
C ASN A 445 13.91 -14.58 -1.57
N LYS A 446 13.20 -14.55 -2.71
CA LYS A 446 13.86 -14.60 -4.03
C LYS A 446 14.41 -13.24 -4.49
N ASN A 447 13.76 -12.14 -4.13
CA ASN A 447 14.31 -10.80 -4.40
C ASN A 447 15.60 -10.56 -3.59
N ILE A 448 15.66 -11.05 -2.33
CA ILE A 448 16.91 -11.08 -1.55
C ILE A 448 18.00 -11.88 -2.29
N GLN A 449 17.66 -13.09 -2.76
CA GLN A 449 18.64 -13.99 -3.39
C GLN A 449 19.11 -13.50 -4.76
N GLN A 450 18.22 -12.92 -5.58
CA GLN A 450 18.55 -12.25 -6.84
C GLN A 450 19.33 -10.95 -6.62
N GLU A 451 19.03 -10.15 -5.59
CA GLU A 451 19.82 -8.96 -5.24
C GLU A 451 21.23 -9.33 -4.75
N PHE A 452 21.39 -10.46 -4.06
CA PHE A 452 22.70 -11.02 -3.71
C PHE A 452 23.48 -11.48 -4.94
N GLU A 453 22.85 -12.28 -5.82
CA GLU A 453 23.49 -12.77 -7.05
C GLU A 453 23.87 -11.63 -8.00
N ASN A 454 23.03 -10.58 -8.10
CA ASN A 454 23.30 -9.41 -8.92
C ASN A 454 24.42 -8.53 -8.33
N LYS A 455 24.51 -8.38 -7.00
CA LYS A 455 25.63 -7.66 -6.35
C LYS A 455 26.95 -8.40 -6.43
N GLU A 456 26.96 -9.73 -6.26
CA GLU A 456 28.17 -10.53 -6.51
C GLU A 456 28.60 -10.41 -7.97
N HIS A 457 27.66 -10.41 -8.93
CA HIS A 457 27.97 -10.21 -10.33
C HIS A 457 28.51 -8.81 -10.65
N GLU A 458 28.00 -7.75 -10.02
CA GLU A 458 28.51 -6.38 -10.17
C GLU A 458 29.88 -6.21 -9.51
N GLU A 459 30.11 -6.75 -8.31
CA GLU A 459 31.42 -6.73 -7.65
C GLU A 459 32.46 -7.51 -8.45
N ILE A 460 32.10 -8.66 -9.01
CA ILE A 460 32.95 -9.45 -9.92
C ILE A 460 33.22 -8.67 -11.22
N ARG A 461 32.22 -8.00 -11.81
CA ARG A 461 32.42 -7.14 -13.00
C ARG A 461 33.34 -5.96 -12.70
N LEU A 462 33.17 -5.28 -11.56
CA LEU A 462 34.02 -4.19 -11.10
C LEU A 462 35.44 -4.67 -10.80
N LEU A 463 35.61 -5.84 -10.19
CA LEU A 463 36.92 -6.47 -9.97
C LEU A 463 37.60 -6.85 -11.29
N ILE A 464 36.86 -7.39 -12.26
CA ILE A 464 37.37 -7.71 -13.60
C ILE A 464 37.75 -6.43 -14.37
N LEU A 465 36.93 -5.37 -14.30
CA LEU A 465 37.23 -4.06 -14.88
C LEU A 465 38.47 -3.43 -14.25
N LYS A 466 38.57 -3.47 -12.91
CA LYS A 466 39.72 -2.98 -12.16
C LYS A 466 40.98 -3.77 -12.49
N HIS A 467 40.89 -5.09 -12.66
CA HIS A 467 42.01 -5.92 -13.10
C HIS A 467 42.43 -5.60 -14.54
N LYS A 468 41.49 -5.40 -15.46
CA LYS A 468 41.78 -5.04 -16.87
C LYS A 468 42.47 -3.67 -16.96
N ILE A 469 42.01 -2.69 -16.20
CA ILE A 469 42.61 -1.35 -16.15
C ILE A 469 44.02 -1.38 -15.53
N LEU A 470 44.26 -2.24 -14.53
CA LEU A 470 45.59 -2.38 -13.91
C LEU A 470 46.55 -3.29 -14.69
N SER A 471 46.05 -4.04 -15.68
CA SER A 471 46.85 -4.89 -16.59
C SER A 471 47.04 -4.30 -17.99
N SER A 472 46.59 -3.06 -18.21
CA SER A 472 46.93 -2.23 -19.38
C SER A 472 47.76 -1.05 -18.92
#